data_AF-A0A1R1PWN4-F1
#
_entry.id   AF-A0A1R1PWN4-F1
#
_cell.length_a   1.000
_cell.length_b   1.000
_cell.length_c   1.000
_cell.angle_alpha   90.00
_cell.angle_beta   90.00
_cell.angle_gamma   90.00
#
_symmetry.space_group_name_H-M   'P 1'
#
loop_
_entity.id
_entity.type
_entity.pdbx_description
1 polymer ?
#
loop_
_entity_poly.entity_id
_entity_poly.type
_entity_poly.pdbx_seq_one_letter_code
_entity_poly.pdbx_strand_id
1 'polypeptide(L)'
;MPALLYRFSIVFFLHFVFSALTPFLCTDQETFAPSTHFILHEFFFRPWKIRPSLIVEKLHSSGRTAVVRGAGLSNGASLGAAVSILDRYPVDVPMSSGVTSGLVRFIQICEDECYLDVTFNDAVPGKYSLNIHANGDTTNVPKSCGGYFSEIFKKIFNRSDSPYQKDILIDVGQDGKGKTSLECQGWNVHELIGRSVIIDQVMSTRKKTVLAGIIARSSGLFENNKLICACTGNTIWEEDAIFRSKSKF
;
A
#
# COMPACT_ATOMS: atom_id res chain seq x y z
N MET A 1 22.60 -24.21 13.66
CA MET A 1 21.77 -23.04 13.33
C MET A 1 20.79 -23.46 12.25
N PRO A 2 19.48 -23.61 12.52
CA PRO A 2 18.56 -24.17 11.54
C PRO A 2 18.03 -23.08 10.61
N ALA A 3 17.96 -23.42 9.32
CA ALA A 3 17.42 -22.59 8.25
C ALA A 3 15.90 -22.41 8.39
N LEU A 4 15.44 -21.15 8.33
CA LEU A 4 14.02 -20.81 8.27
C LEU A 4 13.44 -21.19 6.90
N LEU A 5 12.69 -22.29 6.87
CA LEU A 5 11.85 -22.70 5.74
C LEU A 5 10.54 -21.90 5.76
N TYR A 6 10.33 -21.08 4.73
CA TYR A 6 9.04 -20.42 4.49
C TYR A 6 8.05 -21.44 3.90
N ARG A 7 7.06 -21.88 4.69
CA ARG A 7 5.88 -22.61 4.21
C ARG A 7 4.74 -21.62 4.00
N PHE A 8 4.33 -21.41 2.76
CA PHE A 8 3.05 -20.79 2.44
C PHE A 8 1.93 -21.81 2.67
N SER A 9 1.06 -21.58 3.66
CA SER A 9 -0.21 -22.29 3.78
C SER A 9 -1.32 -21.36 3.32
N ILE A 10 -1.79 -21.55 2.10
CA ILE A 10 -3.04 -20.96 1.63
C ILE A 10 -4.14 -21.94 2.03
N VAL A 11 -4.95 -21.58 3.03
CA VAL A 11 -6.15 -22.36 3.38
C VAL A 11 -7.25 -21.99 2.38
N PHE A 12 -7.34 -22.75 1.28
CA PHE A 12 -8.54 -22.81 0.45
C PHE A 12 -9.49 -23.84 1.08
N PHE A 13 -10.62 -23.38 1.63
CA PHE A 13 -11.77 -24.27 1.84
C PHE A 13 -12.46 -24.44 0.48
N LEU A 14 -12.01 -25.42 -0.31
CA LEU A 14 -12.74 -25.92 -1.46
C LEU A 14 -12.96 -27.42 -1.25
N HIS A 15 -14.21 -27.80 -1.02
CA HIS A 15 -14.64 -29.20 -1.02
C HIS A 15 -14.63 -29.69 -2.47
N PHE A 16 -13.57 -30.40 -2.88
CA PHE A 16 -13.58 -31.24 -4.07
C PHE A 16 -12.78 -32.51 -3.79
N VAL A 17 -13.51 -33.63 -3.82
CA VAL A 17 -12.98 -34.99 -3.80
C VAL A 17 -12.29 -35.25 -5.13
N PHE A 18 -10.98 -35.57 -5.15
CA PHE A 18 -10.39 -36.44 -6.17
C PHE A 18 -9.07 -37.06 -5.68
N SER A 19 -8.90 -38.31 -6.09
CA SER A 19 -7.98 -39.34 -5.61
C SER A 19 -6.62 -39.35 -6.32
N ALA A 20 -5.60 -39.80 -5.58
CA ALA A 20 -4.39 -40.54 -6.01
C ALA A 20 -3.31 -39.91 -6.93
N LEU A 21 -2.14 -39.69 -6.29
CA LEU A 21 -0.81 -40.26 -6.57
C LEU A 21 -0.06 -40.07 -7.92
N THR A 22 1.21 -39.67 -7.72
CA THR A 22 2.47 -39.82 -8.50
C THR A 22 2.95 -38.68 -9.44
N PRO A 23 4.25 -38.30 -9.36
CA PRO A 23 4.85 -37.24 -10.18
C PRO A 23 5.46 -37.82 -11.46
N PHE A 24 5.26 -37.13 -12.58
CA PHE A 24 5.98 -37.39 -13.82
C PHE A 24 6.89 -36.20 -14.14
N LEU A 25 8.18 -36.51 -14.25
CA LEU A 25 9.22 -35.69 -14.87
C LEU A 25 8.81 -35.31 -16.31
N CYS A 26 9.11 -34.08 -16.72
CA CYS A 26 9.27 -33.79 -18.15
C CYS A 26 10.48 -32.88 -18.35
N THR A 27 11.36 -33.40 -19.20
CA THR A 27 12.72 -33.02 -19.56
C THR A 27 12.79 -31.86 -20.54
N ASP A 28 13.84 -31.05 -20.35
CA ASP A 28 14.72 -30.38 -21.32
C ASP A 28 14.29 -30.23 -22.79
N GLN A 29 14.34 -28.99 -23.26
CA GLN A 29 15.05 -28.65 -24.50
C GLN A 29 15.84 -27.34 -24.30
N GLU A 30 17.15 -27.49 -24.08
CA GLU A 30 18.14 -26.44 -24.34
C GLU A 30 18.60 -26.53 -25.80
N THR A 31 18.80 -25.38 -26.45
CA THR A 31 19.80 -25.23 -27.51
C THR A 31 20.39 -23.83 -27.43
N PHE A 32 21.62 -23.68 -26.95
CA PHE A 32 22.66 -22.77 -27.47
C PHE A 32 24.04 -23.20 -26.93
N ALA A 33 24.99 -23.43 -27.84
CA ALA A 33 26.38 -23.84 -27.55
C ALA A 33 27.35 -22.63 -27.60
N PRO A 34 28.68 -22.81 -27.47
CA PRO A 34 29.42 -22.98 -26.23
C PRO A 34 30.42 -21.84 -25.99
N SER A 35 31.02 -21.82 -24.80
CA SER A 35 32.17 -21.00 -24.38
C SER A 35 31.90 -19.57 -23.89
N THR A 36 31.63 -19.45 -22.59
CA THR A 36 32.19 -18.40 -21.73
C THR A 36 31.94 -18.81 -20.28
N HIS A 37 33.00 -18.92 -19.48
CA HIS A 37 32.87 -19.10 -18.04
C HIS A 37 32.21 -17.85 -17.45
N PHE A 38 30.95 -17.95 -17.05
CA PHE A 38 30.29 -16.96 -16.21
C PHE A 38 30.35 -17.46 -14.77
N ILE A 39 31.33 -16.95 -14.02
CA ILE A 39 31.31 -17.03 -12.56
C ILE A 39 30.22 -16.05 -12.11
N LEU A 40 29.00 -16.58 -11.93
CA LEU A 40 27.91 -15.84 -11.30
C LEU A 40 28.20 -15.74 -9.81
N HIS A 41 28.87 -14.65 -9.43
CA HIS A 41 28.91 -14.22 -8.03
C HIS A 41 27.47 -13.93 -7.58
N GLU A 42 26.97 -14.81 -6.70
CA GLU A 42 25.85 -14.61 -5.77
C GLU A 42 24.67 -13.78 -6.27
N PHE A 43 23.85 -14.36 -7.16
CA PHE A 43 22.43 -14.02 -7.18
C PHE A 43 21.80 -14.59 -5.90
N PHE A 44 21.68 -13.74 -4.88
CA PHE A 44 20.89 -14.03 -3.68
C PHE A 44 19.43 -14.19 -4.10
N PHE A 45 19.02 -15.43 -4.38
CA PHE A 45 17.66 -15.82 -4.72
C PHE A 45 16.71 -15.35 -3.61
N ARG A 46 16.02 -14.21 -3.80
CA ARG A 46 14.79 -13.91 -3.04
C ARG A 46 13.77 -14.97 -3.46
N PRO A 47 13.30 -15.85 -2.57
CA PRO A 47 12.42 -16.94 -2.95
C PRO A 47 11.11 -16.36 -3.50
N TRP A 48 10.76 -16.68 -4.75
CA TRP A 48 9.48 -16.49 -5.45
C TRP A 48 8.42 -15.65 -4.70
N LYS A 49 8.69 -14.37 -4.49
CA LYS A 49 7.76 -13.45 -3.82
C LYS A 49 6.91 -12.78 -4.89
N ILE A 50 5.65 -13.19 -5.02
CA ILE A 50 4.70 -12.54 -5.92
C ILE A 50 4.33 -11.19 -5.31
N ARG A 51 4.39 -10.13 -6.12
CA ARG A 51 4.01 -8.76 -5.73
C ARG A 51 2.51 -8.69 -5.40
N PRO A 52 2.12 -8.25 -4.19
CA PRO A 52 0.71 -8.06 -3.86
C PRO A 52 -0.05 -7.17 -4.84
N SER A 53 0.58 -6.12 -5.37
CA SER A 53 0.01 -5.24 -6.40
C SER A 53 -0.41 -6.01 -7.66
N LEU A 54 0.45 -6.93 -8.13
CA LEU A 54 0.16 -7.79 -9.28
C LEU A 54 -1.01 -8.73 -9.01
N ILE A 55 -1.12 -9.28 -7.80
CA ILE A 55 -2.27 -10.13 -7.42
C ILE A 55 -3.56 -9.32 -7.45
N VAL A 56 -3.55 -8.12 -6.86
CA VAL A 56 -4.70 -7.20 -6.85
C VAL A 56 -5.10 -6.81 -8.27
N GLU A 57 -4.13 -6.44 -9.12
CA GLU A 57 -4.34 -6.13 -10.53
C GLU A 57 -4.99 -7.30 -11.28
N LYS A 58 -4.45 -8.52 -11.15
CA LYS A 58 -4.99 -9.70 -11.83
C LYS A 58 -6.39 -10.05 -11.36
N LEU A 59 -6.66 -9.97 -10.06
CA LEU A 59 -8.00 -10.18 -9.52
C LEU A 59 -8.99 -9.14 -10.07
N HIS A 60 -8.61 -7.87 -10.12
CA HIS A 60 -9.43 -6.81 -10.73
C HIS A 60 -9.67 -7.05 -12.22
N SER A 61 -8.65 -7.46 -12.97
CA SER A 61 -8.79 -7.78 -14.40
C SER A 61 -9.76 -8.95 -14.66
N SER A 62 -9.93 -9.84 -13.68
CA SER A 62 -10.90 -10.94 -13.71
C SER A 62 -12.32 -10.54 -13.25
N GLY A 63 -12.56 -9.25 -12.98
CA GLY A 63 -13.83 -8.73 -12.46
C GLY A 63 -14.04 -8.97 -10.97
N ARG A 64 -13.02 -9.42 -10.23
CA ARG A 64 -13.08 -9.66 -8.79
C ARG A 64 -12.51 -8.46 -8.03
N THR A 65 -13.13 -8.13 -6.90
CA THR A 65 -12.58 -7.12 -5.99
C THR A 65 -11.58 -7.76 -5.04
N ALA A 66 -10.39 -7.20 -4.94
CA ALA A 66 -9.35 -7.62 -4.01
C ALA A 66 -8.88 -6.43 -3.17
N VAL A 67 -8.66 -6.66 -1.87
CA VAL A 67 -8.07 -5.69 -0.95
C VAL A 67 -7.07 -6.44 -0.08
N VAL A 68 -5.84 -5.94 -0.03
CA VAL A 68 -4.82 -6.51 0.87
C VAL A 68 -5.12 -6.02 2.28
N ARG A 69 -5.33 -6.96 3.21
CA ARG A 69 -5.69 -6.66 4.61
C ARG A 69 -4.49 -6.68 5.56
N GLY A 70 -3.38 -7.26 5.14
CA GLY A 70 -2.13 -7.29 5.88
C GLY A 70 -1.21 -8.37 5.33
N ALA A 71 0.04 -8.35 5.77
CA ALA A 71 1.04 -9.35 5.46
C ALA A 71 1.55 -9.94 6.78
N GLY A 72 1.46 -11.26 6.91
CA GLY A 72 1.94 -11.98 8.08
C GLY A 72 3.26 -12.68 7.78
N LEU A 73 4.14 -12.73 8.77
CA LEU A 73 5.25 -13.68 8.79
C LEU A 73 4.73 -15.10 9.05
N SER A 74 5.55 -16.11 8.76
CA SER A 74 5.21 -17.53 8.95
C SER A 74 4.87 -17.90 10.41
N ASN A 75 5.28 -17.07 11.37
CA ASN A 75 4.95 -17.20 12.80
C ASN A 75 3.64 -16.49 13.20
N GLY A 76 2.89 -15.93 12.25
CA GLY A 76 1.64 -15.20 12.50
C GLY A 76 1.83 -13.76 12.98
N ALA A 77 3.06 -13.27 13.12
CA ALA A 77 3.32 -11.88 13.49
C ALA A 77 3.13 -10.94 12.28
N SER A 78 2.48 -9.80 12.48
CA SER A 78 2.44 -8.70 11.51
C SER A 78 3.72 -7.87 11.61
N LEU A 79 4.24 -7.42 10.46
CA LEU A 79 5.38 -6.49 10.42
C LEU A 79 4.97 -5.03 10.60
N GLY A 80 3.68 -4.77 10.77
CA GLY A 80 3.13 -3.44 10.96
C GLY A 80 2.18 -3.03 9.84
N ALA A 81 1.12 -2.31 10.22
CA ALA A 81 0.18 -1.71 9.30
C ALA A 81 -0.11 -0.27 9.74
N ALA A 82 -0.39 0.58 8.78
CA ALA A 82 -0.83 1.94 9.02
C ALA A 82 -1.90 2.35 8.02
N VAL A 83 -2.63 3.39 8.38
CA VAL A 83 -3.71 3.96 7.57
C VAL A 83 -3.65 5.47 7.64
N SER A 84 -3.89 6.13 6.52
CA SER A 84 -4.13 7.57 6.46
C SER A 84 -5.49 7.79 5.83
N ILE A 85 -6.40 8.39 6.60
CA ILE A 85 -7.69 8.86 6.08
C ILE A 85 -7.41 10.21 5.43
N LEU A 86 -7.74 10.34 4.15
CA LEU A 86 -7.48 11.53 3.38
C LEU A 86 -8.70 12.45 3.45
N ASP A 87 -8.48 13.63 3.99
CA ASP A 87 -9.42 14.73 3.95
C ASP A 87 -9.03 15.71 2.85
N ARG A 88 -10.04 16.29 2.21
CA ARG A 88 -9.88 17.32 1.19
C ARG A 88 -9.86 18.70 1.81
N TYR A 89 -8.77 19.41 1.56
CA TYR A 89 -8.57 20.79 1.99
C TYR A 89 -8.57 21.73 0.78
N PRO A 90 -9.44 22.74 0.75
CA PRO A 90 -9.32 23.83 -0.22
C PRO A 90 -8.03 24.60 0.01
N VAL A 91 -7.31 24.86 -1.08
CA VAL A 91 -6.12 25.72 -1.04
C VAL A 91 -6.60 27.16 -0.86
N ASP A 92 -5.90 27.93 -0.02
CA ASP A 92 -6.20 29.33 0.35
C ASP A 92 -7.32 29.57 1.39
N VAL A 93 -7.84 28.51 2.04
CA VAL A 93 -8.71 28.64 3.22
C VAL A 93 -8.00 28.08 4.46
N PRO A 94 -7.39 28.94 5.29
CA PRO A 94 -6.77 28.52 6.54
C PRO A 94 -7.80 27.86 7.45
N MET A 95 -7.40 26.80 8.16
CA MET A 95 -8.21 26.14 9.19
C MET A 95 -9.60 25.66 8.69
N SER A 96 -9.65 25.12 7.47
CA SER A 96 -10.84 24.43 6.98
C SER A 96 -10.95 23.03 7.58
N SER A 97 -12.15 22.64 8.02
CA SER A 97 -12.44 21.24 8.33
C SER A 97 -12.46 20.47 7.02
N GLY A 98 -11.51 19.55 6.85
CA GLY A 98 -11.42 18.75 5.65
C GLY A 98 -12.63 17.82 5.52
N VAL A 99 -12.96 17.45 4.27
CA VAL A 99 -14.01 16.47 3.98
C VAL A 99 -13.35 15.15 3.58
N THR A 100 -13.66 14.07 4.28
CA THR A 100 -13.10 12.75 3.99
C THR A 100 -13.41 12.32 2.56
N SER A 101 -12.35 12.08 1.80
CA SER A 101 -12.39 11.90 0.35
C SER A 101 -11.57 10.69 -0.10
N GLY A 102 -10.76 10.09 0.77
CA GLY A 102 -9.96 8.93 0.40
C GLY A 102 -9.29 8.22 1.56
N LEU A 103 -8.47 7.25 1.21
CA LEU A 103 -7.79 6.34 2.10
C LEU A 103 -6.46 5.90 1.50
N VAL A 104 -5.44 5.85 2.34
CA VAL A 104 -4.16 5.21 2.04
C VAL A 104 -3.91 4.13 3.08
N ARG A 105 -3.62 2.92 2.63
CA ARG A 105 -3.23 1.79 3.48
C ARG A 105 -1.77 1.47 3.25
N PHE A 106 -1.07 1.24 4.34
CA PHE A 106 0.34 0.85 4.38
C PHE A 106 0.43 -0.51 5.06
N ILE A 107 1.07 -1.47 4.41
CA ILE A 107 1.24 -2.83 4.93
C ILE A 107 2.71 -3.20 4.77
N GLN A 108 3.42 -3.36 5.88
CA GLN A 108 4.82 -3.79 5.83
C GLN A 108 4.87 -5.26 5.36
N ILE A 109 5.51 -5.52 4.22
CA ILE A 109 5.58 -6.88 3.63
C ILE A 109 6.85 -7.61 4.06
N CYS A 110 7.96 -6.87 4.17
CA CYS A 110 9.22 -7.30 4.78
C CYS A 110 9.95 -6.06 5.32
N GLU A 111 11.07 -6.22 6.02
CA GLU A 111 11.78 -5.10 6.70
C GLU A 111 12.04 -3.87 5.83
N ASP A 112 12.27 -4.07 4.53
CA ASP A 112 12.66 -3.02 3.57
C ASP A 112 11.62 -2.80 2.44
N GLU A 113 10.37 -3.23 2.62
CA GLU A 113 9.34 -3.08 1.59
C GLU A 113 7.94 -2.91 2.22
N CYS A 114 7.27 -1.83 1.85
CA CYS A 114 5.90 -1.54 2.24
C CYS A 114 4.97 -1.61 1.02
N TYR A 115 3.87 -2.35 1.13
CA TYR A 115 2.77 -2.28 0.17
C TYR A 115 1.92 -1.04 0.47
N LEU A 116 1.61 -0.29 -0.58
CA LEU A 116 0.76 0.89 -0.54
C LEU A 116 -0.50 0.62 -1.36
N ASP A 117 -1.67 0.90 -0.79
CA ASP A 117 -2.96 0.89 -1.47
C ASP A 117 -3.64 2.23 -1.26
N VAL A 118 -3.85 2.96 -2.37
CA VAL A 118 -4.36 4.33 -2.39
C VAL A 118 -5.69 4.32 -3.11
N THR A 119 -6.71 4.94 -2.50
CA THR A 119 -7.99 5.18 -3.16
C THR A 119 -8.56 6.52 -2.70
N PHE A 120 -9.00 7.37 -3.63
CA PHE A 120 -9.71 8.61 -3.32
C PHE A 120 -10.72 8.94 -4.43
N ASN A 121 -11.76 9.71 -4.07
CA ASN A 121 -12.88 10.06 -4.93
C ASN A 121 -13.04 11.58 -5.08
N ASP A 122 -13.95 11.99 -5.96
CA ASP A 122 -14.32 13.37 -6.32
C ASP A 122 -13.13 14.30 -6.61
N ALA A 123 -12.08 13.74 -7.19
CA ALA A 123 -10.96 14.50 -7.71
C ALA A 123 -11.24 15.00 -9.12
N VAL A 124 -10.59 16.10 -9.50
CA VAL A 124 -10.67 16.61 -10.87
C VAL A 124 -9.78 15.72 -11.75
N PRO A 125 -10.16 15.39 -13.00
CA PRO A 125 -9.34 14.58 -13.88
C PRO A 125 -7.92 15.16 -14.05
N GLY A 126 -6.90 14.32 -13.99
CA GLY A 126 -5.50 14.74 -14.09
C GLY A 126 -4.51 13.82 -13.39
N LYS A 127 -3.25 14.25 -13.34
CA LYS A 127 -2.15 13.53 -12.68
C LYS A 127 -1.88 14.08 -11.30
N TYR A 128 -1.87 13.19 -10.32
CA TYR A 128 -1.62 13.48 -8.92
C TYR A 128 -0.32 12.83 -8.45
N SER A 129 0.36 13.48 -7.50
CA SER A 129 1.50 12.93 -6.78
C SER A 129 1.16 12.72 -5.32
N LEU A 130 1.45 11.53 -4.81
CA LEU A 130 1.41 11.21 -3.39
C LEU A 130 2.81 11.36 -2.80
N ASN A 131 2.88 12.12 -1.72
CA ASN A 131 4.11 12.46 -1.00
C ASN A 131 3.94 12.27 0.51
N ILE A 132 5.01 11.84 1.19
CA ILE A 132 5.07 11.80 2.65
C ILE A 132 5.74 13.08 3.16
N HIS A 133 5.08 13.76 4.10
CA HIS A 133 5.55 15.00 4.72
C HIS A 133 5.95 14.75 6.17
N ALA A 134 6.90 15.54 6.68
CA ALA A 134 7.53 15.23 7.96
C ALA A 134 6.59 15.29 9.17
N ASN A 135 5.63 16.21 9.18
CA ASN A 135 4.78 16.47 10.34
C ASN A 135 3.38 15.89 10.11
N GLY A 136 2.86 15.14 11.07
CA GLY A 136 1.43 14.77 11.14
C GLY A 136 0.57 15.91 11.67
N ASP A 137 0.65 17.10 11.07
CA ASP A 137 -0.14 18.28 11.43
C ASP A 137 -1.01 18.69 10.24
N THR A 138 -2.33 18.69 10.44
CA THR A 138 -3.34 19.05 9.43
C THR A 138 -4.09 20.34 9.77
N THR A 139 -3.60 21.16 10.70
CA THR A 139 -4.23 22.42 11.10
C THR A 139 -4.23 23.49 10.00
N ASN A 140 -3.22 23.46 9.12
CA ASN A 140 -3.07 24.40 8.01
C ASN A 140 -2.36 23.73 6.82
N VAL A 141 -3.08 22.86 6.10
CA VAL A 141 -2.55 22.07 4.98
C VAL A 141 -2.33 22.96 3.75
N PRO A 142 -1.21 22.81 3.00
CA PRO A 142 -0.10 21.86 3.21
C PRO A 142 1.04 22.41 4.09
N LYS A 143 0.96 23.67 4.54
CA LYS A 143 2.08 24.37 5.21
C LYS A 143 2.50 23.71 6.53
N SER A 144 1.53 23.34 7.35
CA SER A 144 1.73 22.70 8.66
C SER A 144 2.35 21.30 8.58
N CYS A 145 2.12 20.58 7.48
CA CYS A 145 2.68 19.24 7.25
C CYS A 145 4.21 19.23 7.11
N GLY A 146 4.84 20.38 6.87
CA GLY A 146 6.29 20.51 6.75
C GLY A 146 6.83 20.04 5.39
N GLY A 147 8.15 19.88 5.28
CA GLY A 147 8.83 19.46 4.04
C GLY A 147 8.69 17.96 3.74
N TYR A 148 9.17 17.55 2.56
CA TYR A 148 9.20 16.15 2.17
C TYR A 148 10.03 15.31 3.14
N PHE A 149 9.46 14.21 3.60
CA PHE A 149 10.13 13.32 4.53
C PHE A 149 11.39 12.71 3.90
N SER A 150 11.36 12.38 2.61
CA SER A 150 12.50 11.84 1.87
C SER A 150 13.72 12.77 1.90
N GLU A 151 13.52 14.08 1.77
CA GLU A 151 14.59 15.10 1.83
C GLU A 151 15.11 15.31 3.24
N ILE A 152 14.23 15.28 4.24
CA ILE A 152 14.60 15.39 5.65
C ILE A 152 15.39 14.16 6.09
N PHE A 153 15.01 12.97 5.64
CA PHE A 153 15.73 11.72 5.89
C PHE A 153 17.17 11.81 5.37
N LYS A 154 17.37 12.27 4.12
CA LYS A 154 18.72 12.47 3.55
C LYS A 154 19.59 13.37 4.44
N LYS A 155 19.02 14.48 4.92
CA LYS A 155 19.72 15.44 5.78
C LYS A 155 20.09 14.85 7.14
N ILE A 156 19.17 14.14 7.79
CA ILE A 156 19.41 13.58 9.13
C ILE A 156 20.46 12.47 9.10
N PHE A 157 20.39 11.58 8.10
CA PHE A 157 21.30 10.44 8.00
C PHE A 157 22.55 10.72 7.14
N ASN A 158 22.72 11.97 6.70
CA ASN A 158 23.83 12.44 5.87
C ASN A 158 24.06 11.54 4.64
N ARG A 159 22.97 11.17 3.94
CA ARG A 159 22.99 10.30 2.75
C ARG A 159 22.69 11.09 1.47
N SER A 160 23.32 10.69 0.36
CA SER A 160 23.00 11.20 -0.97
C SER A 160 21.59 10.80 -1.40
N ASP A 161 21.17 9.59 -1.03
CA ASP A 161 19.92 8.98 -1.45
C ASP A 161 19.02 8.59 -0.28
N SER A 162 17.72 8.67 -0.55
CA SER A 162 16.67 8.30 0.39
C SER A 162 16.10 6.97 -0.08
N PRO A 163 15.89 6.00 0.82
CA PRO A 163 15.12 4.82 0.49
C PRO A 163 13.67 5.18 0.15
N TYR A 164 13.20 6.34 0.62
CA TYR A 164 11.87 6.85 0.33
C TYR A 164 11.79 7.46 -1.08
N GLN A 165 11.06 6.79 -1.97
CA GLN A 165 10.67 7.33 -3.28
C GLN A 165 10.02 8.71 -3.14
N LYS A 166 10.45 9.65 -3.98
CA LYS A 166 9.98 11.04 -3.94
C LYS A 166 8.53 11.14 -4.39
N ASP A 167 8.20 10.61 -5.56
CA ASP A 167 6.87 10.80 -6.16
C ASP A 167 6.21 9.47 -6.51
N ILE A 168 5.00 9.26 -5.97
CA ILE A 168 4.09 8.20 -6.40
C ILE A 168 3.00 8.85 -7.25
N LEU A 169 2.98 8.53 -8.55
CA LEU A 169 2.05 9.13 -9.50
C LEU A 169 0.74 8.35 -9.58
N ILE A 170 -0.37 9.09 -9.67
CA ILE A 170 -1.72 8.55 -9.71
C ILE A 170 -2.50 9.27 -10.82
N ASP A 171 -3.03 8.49 -11.77
CA ASP A 171 -3.89 9.01 -12.82
C ASP A 171 -5.35 9.01 -12.35
N VAL A 172 -6.04 10.13 -12.57
CA VAL A 172 -7.47 10.31 -12.28
C VAL A 172 -8.21 10.56 -13.59
N GLY A 173 -9.17 9.69 -13.89
CA GLY A 173 -10.02 9.77 -15.08
C GLY A 173 -11.20 10.73 -14.92
N GLN A 174 -12.11 10.69 -15.89
CA GLN A 174 -13.34 11.49 -15.87
C GLN A 174 -14.34 11.07 -14.77
N ASP A 175 -14.16 9.87 -14.21
CA ASP A 175 -14.92 9.36 -13.07
C ASP A 175 -14.53 10.02 -11.74
N GLY A 176 -13.45 10.82 -11.72
CA GLY A 176 -12.96 11.52 -10.54
C GLY A 176 -12.39 10.60 -9.46
N LYS A 177 -12.07 9.34 -9.81
CA LYS A 177 -11.52 8.35 -8.88
C LYS A 177 -10.03 8.17 -9.14
N GLY A 178 -9.24 8.30 -8.09
CA GLY A 178 -7.82 7.94 -8.08
C GLY A 178 -7.63 6.63 -7.34
N LYS A 179 -7.03 5.64 -8.00
CA LYS A 179 -6.68 4.37 -7.38
C LYS A 179 -5.31 3.90 -7.86
N THR A 180 -4.44 3.52 -6.93
CA THR A 180 -3.17 2.87 -7.26
C THR A 180 -2.76 1.91 -6.15
N SER A 181 -2.03 0.87 -6.52
CA SER A 181 -1.45 -0.08 -5.59
C SER A 181 -0.04 -0.46 -6.03
N LEU A 182 0.93 -0.38 -5.14
CA LEU A 182 2.34 -0.62 -5.46
C LEU A 182 3.16 -1.03 -4.24
N GLU A 183 4.29 -1.68 -4.48
CA GLU A 183 5.31 -1.93 -3.47
C GLU A 183 6.32 -0.78 -3.46
N CYS A 184 6.49 -0.16 -2.29
CA CYS A 184 7.46 0.89 -2.02
C CYS A 184 8.67 0.26 -1.33
N GLN A 185 9.78 0.07 -2.07
CA GLN A 185 11.06 -0.34 -1.50
C GLN A 185 11.56 0.73 -0.54
N GLY A 186 12.24 0.33 0.54
CA GLY A 186 12.84 1.27 1.48
C GLY A 186 11.88 1.87 2.50
N TRP A 187 10.57 1.64 2.36
CA TRP A 187 9.57 2.24 3.24
C TRP A 187 9.37 1.39 4.48
N ASN A 188 9.52 2.01 5.66
CA ASN A 188 9.25 1.40 6.95
C ASN A 188 8.04 2.05 7.62
N VAL A 189 6.96 1.29 7.82
CA VAL A 189 5.71 1.74 8.42
C VAL A 189 5.92 2.39 9.80
N HIS A 190 6.84 1.88 10.61
CA HIS A 190 7.14 2.44 11.93
C HIS A 190 7.70 3.86 11.87
N GLU A 191 8.45 4.17 10.81
CA GLU A 191 8.99 5.52 10.58
C GLU A 191 7.96 6.47 9.96
N LEU A 192 6.94 5.93 9.28
CA LEU A 192 5.87 6.70 8.63
C LEU A 192 4.76 7.10 9.61
N ILE A 193 4.51 6.30 10.65
CA ILE A 193 3.46 6.61 11.65
C ILE A 193 3.72 7.97 12.32
N GLY A 194 2.67 8.78 12.42
CA GLY A 194 2.72 10.13 12.99
C GLY A 194 3.14 11.21 11.99
N ARG A 195 3.42 10.83 10.74
CA ARG A 195 3.65 11.75 9.61
C ARG A 195 2.36 12.02 8.86
N SER A 196 2.42 12.84 7.81
CA SER A 196 1.27 13.08 6.93
C SER A 196 1.52 12.61 5.51
N VAL A 197 0.44 12.18 4.86
CA VAL A 197 0.38 12.00 3.41
C VAL A 197 -0.23 13.25 2.81
N ILE A 198 0.34 13.70 1.69
CA ILE A 198 -0.26 14.72 0.83
C ILE A 198 -0.42 14.15 -0.57
N ILE A 199 -1.61 14.33 -1.15
CA ILE A 199 -1.87 14.07 -2.57
C ILE A 199 -2.29 15.37 -3.23
N ASP A 200 -1.53 15.81 -4.23
CA ASP A 200 -1.77 17.04 -4.98
C ASP A 200 -1.52 16.86 -6.48
N GLN A 201 -2.00 17.80 -7.29
CA GLN A 201 -1.92 17.72 -8.75
C GLN A 201 -0.57 18.26 -9.27
N VAL A 202 0.16 17.45 -10.04
CA VAL A 202 1.59 17.68 -10.42
C VAL A 202 1.78 18.93 -11.30
N MET A 203 0.82 19.25 -12.16
CA MET A 203 0.96 20.31 -13.19
C MET A 203 -0.10 21.41 -13.10
N SER A 204 -0.72 21.59 -11.93
CA SER A 204 -1.75 22.61 -11.76
C SER A 204 -1.12 23.94 -11.35
N THR A 205 -1.20 24.95 -12.23
CA THR A 205 -0.80 26.33 -11.93
C THR A 205 -1.67 26.99 -10.86
N ARG A 206 -2.84 26.40 -10.58
CA ARG A 206 -3.73 26.78 -9.47
C ARG A 206 -4.20 25.52 -8.76
N LYS A 207 -3.40 25.03 -7.80
CA LYS A 207 -3.82 23.96 -6.88
C LYS A 207 -5.09 24.45 -6.17
N LYS A 208 -6.25 23.87 -6.48
CA LYS A 208 -7.54 24.25 -5.86
C LYS A 208 -7.81 23.49 -4.58
N THR A 209 -7.33 22.27 -4.52
CA THR A 209 -7.59 21.33 -3.43
C THR A 209 -6.42 20.39 -3.27
N VAL A 210 -6.13 20.04 -2.03
CA VAL A 210 -5.10 19.08 -1.64
C VAL A 210 -5.77 18.04 -0.76
N LEU A 211 -5.43 16.76 -0.96
CA LEU A 211 -5.83 15.71 -0.02
C LEU A 211 -4.70 15.54 0.99
N ALA A 212 -5.01 15.49 2.26
CA ALA A 212 -4.02 15.22 3.29
C ALA A 212 -4.59 14.38 4.42
N GLY A 213 -3.72 13.66 5.12
CA GLY A 213 -4.12 12.81 6.23
C GLY A 213 -2.94 12.37 7.07
N ILE A 214 -3.14 12.25 8.39
CA ILE A 214 -2.13 11.73 9.32
C ILE A 214 -2.05 10.21 9.18
N ILE A 215 -0.83 9.69 9.12
CA ILE A 215 -0.55 8.26 9.09
C ILE A 215 -0.68 7.72 10.51
N ALA A 216 -1.80 7.05 10.77
CA ALA A 216 -2.11 6.43 12.05
C ALA A 216 -1.76 4.94 12.04
N ARG A 217 -1.46 4.39 13.23
CA ARG A 217 -1.31 2.94 13.39
C ARG A 217 -2.61 2.24 12.99
N SER A 218 -2.47 1.13 12.29
CA SER A 218 -3.58 0.23 11.99
C SER A 218 -3.24 -1.16 12.50
N SER A 219 -4.27 -1.94 12.83
CA SER A 219 -4.08 -3.34 13.17
C SER A 219 -3.64 -4.12 11.94
N GLY A 220 -2.61 -4.95 12.10
CA GLY A 220 -2.20 -5.94 11.12
C GLY A 220 -3.24 -7.02 10.89
N LEU A 221 -2.92 -7.94 9.98
CA LEU A 221 -3.77 -9.09 9.69
C LEU A 221 -3.99 -9.90 10.98
N PHE A 222 -5.26 -10.09 11.36
CA PHE A 222 -5.69 -10.81 12.59
C PHE A 222 -5.34 -10.13 13.93
N GLU A 223 -4.88 -8.87 13.93
CA GLU A 223 -4.61 -8.14 15.18
C GLU A 223 -5.83 -7.35 15.69
N ASN A 224 -6.86 -7.17 14.86
CA ASN A 224 -8.09 -6.49 15.26
C ASN A 224 -9.20 -7.48 15.59
N ASN A 225 -9.43 -7.72 16.88
CA ASN A 225 -10.57 -8.49 17.38
C ASN A 225 -11.78 -7.62 17.72
N LYS A 226 -11.81 -6.33 17.31
CA LYS A 226 -13.00 -5.48 17.54
C LYS A 226 -14.18 -6.03 16.74
N LEU A 227 -15.22 -6.45 17.46
CA LEU A 227 -16.47 -6.91 16.86
C LEU A 227 -17.42 -5.75 16.58
N ILE A 228 -17.34 -4.68 17.37
CA ILE A 228 -18.28 -3.55 17.36
C ILE A 228 -17.47 -2.24 17.34
N CYS A 229 -17.89 -1.29 16.50
CA CYS A 229 -17.33 0.05 16.49
C CYS A 229 -18.11 0.97 17.45
N ALA A 230 -17.44 1.60 18.40
CA ALA A 230 -18.08 2.48 19.38
C ALA A 230 -18.66 3.78 18.76
N CYS A 231 -18.21 4.16 17.56
CA CYS A 231 -18.69 5.37 16.89
C CYS A 231 -20.09 5.21 16.29
N THR A 232 -20.45 3.99 15.90
CA THR A 232 -21.68 3.67 15.17
C THR A 232 -22.56 2.66 15.90
N GLY A 233 -21.99 1.88 16.83
CA GLY A 233 -22.65 0.75 17.48
C GLY A 233 -22.82 -0.47 16.57
N ASN A 234 -22.40 -0.36 15.30
CA ASN A 234 -22.52 -1.42 14.32
C ASN A 234 -21.33 -2.38 14.40
N THR A 235 -21.58 -3.63 14.03
CA THR A 235 -20.52 -4.59 13.77
C THR A 235 -19.75 -4.22 12.49
N ILE A 236 -18.49 -4.65 12.39
CA ILE A 236 -17.66 -4.39 11.20
C ILE A 236 -18.33 -4.91 9.91
N TRP A 237 -19.11 -6.00 10.02
CA TRP A 237 -19.86 -6.58 8.90
C TRP A 237 -21.03 -5.71 8.44
N GLU A 238 -21.73 -5.11 9.39
CA GLU A 238 -22.81 -4.15 9.11
C GLU A 238 -22.26 -2.86 8.49
N GLU A 239 -21.11 -2.36 8.99
CA GLU A 239 -20.43 -1.21 8.38
C GLU A 239 -19.98 -1.50 6.94
N ASP A 240 -19.41 -2.68 6.67
CA ASP A 240 -18.99 -3.09 5.32
C ASP A 240 -20.19 -3.21 4.37
N ALA A 241 -21.32 -3.75 4.84
CA ALA A 241 -22.56 -3.83 4.08
C ALA A 241 -23.15 -2.44 3.75
N ILE A 242 -23.11 -1.51 4.72
CA ILE A 242 -23.57 -0.12 4.53
C ILE A 242 -22.67 0.63 3.55
N PHE A 243 -21.35 0.43 3.61
CA PHE A 243 -20.42 1.06 2.66
C PHE A 243 -20.62 0.53 1.23
N ARG A 244 -20.90 -0.76 1.08
CA ARG A 244 -21.20 -1.39 -0.21
C ARG A 244 -22.56 -1.00 -0.78
N SER A 245 -23.54 -0.67 0.05
CA SER A 245 -24.86 -0.22 -0.43
C SER A 245 -24.83 1.24 -0.89
N LYS A 246 -24.05 2.09 -0.23
CA LYS A 246 -23.86 3.52 -0.60
C LYS A 246 -23.05 3.74 -1.89
N SER A 247 -22.28 2.76 -2.34
CA SER A 247 -21.46 2.85 -3.55
C SER A 247 -22.17 2.40 -4.84
N LYS A 248 -23.49 2.16 -4.78
CA LYS A 248 -24.33 1.70 -5.90
C LYS A 248 -25.21 2.78 -6.54
N PHE A 249 -24.94 4.06 -6.33
CA PHE A 249 -25.67 5.16 -6.97
C PHE A 249 -24.73 6.02 -7.81
#